data_AF-A0A834SI65-F1
#
_entry.id   AF-A0A834SI65-F1
#
_cell.length_a   1.000
_cell.length_b   1.000
_cell.length_c   1.000
_cell.angle_alpha   90.00
_cell.angle_beta   90.00
_cell.angle_gamma   90.00
#
_symmetry.space_group_name_H-M   'P 1'
#
loop_
_entity.id
_entity.type
_entity.pdbx_description
1 polymer ?
#
loop_
_entity_poly.entity_id
_entity_poly.type
_entity_poly.pdbx_seq_one_letter_code
_entity_poly.pdbx_strand_id
1 'polypeptide(L)'
;MNNNTDRPLNGEVEEDDEEDEANGGLDAWERTYAEDRSWESLKEDESGLLCPIDNKAIYHAQYRRRLRALASTAATARIQKGLIRYLYIVIDLSKAASETDFRPCRMAVIGKQVEAFIREFFDQNPLSHVGLVTIKDGVAHCLTELGGSPESHIKALMCKMECSGDASLQNALELVHGYLNQIPTYGHREVLILYSALSTCDPGDIMETIQKCKKGKIRCSVIGLAAEMFICKHICQETGGTYCVALDEHHLKELILEHAPPPPAIAEYATASLIKMGFPQRAAEGSIAICTCHEEAKEGGGYNCPRCKVRVCELPTECRICGLTLISSPHLARSYHHLFPIVPFDEVSPSSRNDPHQRFANTCFGCQQRLLRLGNKPGLSVICPKCKQHFCLDCDIYIHESLHNCPGCESSRHSKSVTAE
;
A
#
# COMPACT_ATOMS: atom_id res chain seq x y z
N MET A 1 -28.18 59.84 -26.86
CA MET A 1 -28.31 58.75 -25.87
C MET A 1 -26.97 58.05 -25.82
N ASN A 2 -26.13 58.54 -24.91
CA ASN A 2 -24.73 58.18 -24.75
C ASN A 2 -24.47 58.04 -23.24
N ASN A 3 -23.80 56.94 -22.89
CA ASN A 3 -22.83 56.70 -21.82
C ASN A 3 -23.05 57.10 -20.34
N ASN A 4 -22.78 56.07 -19.53
CA ASN A 4 -21.93 56.00 -18.31
C ASN A 4 -22.52 56.14 -16.90
N THR A 5 -22.21 55.09 -16.11
CA THR A 5 -21.79 55.02 -14.69
C THR A 5 -22.62 55.71 -13.61
N ASP A 6 -23.11 54.94 -12.62
CA ASP A 6 -22.61 54.97 -11.23
C ASP A 6 -23.60 54.36 -10.21
N ARG A 7 -23.04 53.75 -9.16
CA ARG A 7 -23.73 53.40 -7.89
C ARG A 7 -24.28 54.67 -7.20
N PRO A 8 -25.33 54.51 -6.40
CA PRO A 8 -25.40 55.14 -5.08
C PRO A 8 -25.73 54.06 -4.01
N LEU A 9 -24.96 53.94 -2.92
CA LEU A 9 -24.91 54.76 -1.70
C LEU A 9 -25.83 54.19 -0.60
N ASN A 10 -25.18 53.93 0.54
CA ASN A 10 -25.67 53.57 1.87
C ASN A 10 -27.15 53.85 2.13
N GLY A 11 -27.89 52.79 2.44
CA GLY A 11 -29.08 52.90 3.27
C GLY A 11 -28.64 52.88 4.73
N GLU A 12 -28.72 54.05 5.35
CA GLU A 12 -28.66 54.25 6.79
C GLU A 12 -29.72 53.35 7.45
N VAL A 13 -29.29 52.42 8.30
CA VAL A 13 -30.17 51.81 9.29
C VAL A 13 -29.81 52.50 10.60
N GLU A 14 -30.80 53.22 11.09
CA GLU A 14 -30.77 54.04 12.29
C GLU A 14 -30.30 53.24 13.50
N GLU A 15 -29.46 53.89 14.30
CA GLU A 15 -28.98 53.46 15.61
C GLU A 15 -30.17 53.39 16.56
N ASP A 16 -30.69 52.19 16.82
CA ASP A 16 -31.36 51.89 18.09
C ASP A 16 -30.27 51.47 19.09
N ASP A 17 -29.54 52.47 19.57
CA ASP A 17 -28.79 52.40 20.83
C ASP A 17 -29.81 52.48 21.97
N GLU A 18 -30.28 51.34 22.47
CA GLU A 18 -30.67 51.17 23.88
C GLU A 18 -31.09 49.71 24.15
N GLU A 19 -30.35 49.07 25.06
CA GLU A 19 -30.53 47.72 25.65
C GLU A 19 -29.60 46.62 25.12
N ASP A 20 -28.31 46.68 25.50
CA ASP A 20 -27.50 45.49 25.76
C ASP A 20 -26.26 45.81 26.65
N GLU A 21 -26.47 46.53 27.76
CA GLU A 21 -25.46 46.73 28.83
C GLU A 21 -25.52 45.62 29.91
N ALA A 22 -25.77 44.36 29.52
CA ALA A 22 -25.81 43.26 30.49
C ALA A 22 -25.38 41.90 29.93
N ASN A 23 -24.37 41.85 29.07
CA ASN A 23 -23.50 40.68 28.98
C ASN A 23 -22.23 41.09 28.22
N GLY A 24 -21.05 40.84 28.80
CA GLY A 24 -19.78 41.10 28.13
C GLY A 24 -19.80 40.45 26.74
N GLY A 25 -19.89 41.29 25.70
CA GLY A 25 -20.06 40.84 24.33
C GLY A 25 -18.90 39.95 23.95
N LEU A 26 -19.19 38.67 23.71
CA LEU A 26 -18.21 37.66 23.33
C LEU A 26 -17.32 38.22 22.21
N ASP A 27 -16.01 38.04 22.36
CA ASP A 27 -15.02 38.52 21.40
C ASP A 27 -15.33 37.97 20.00
N ALA A 28 -14.87 38.64 18.94
CA ALA A 28 -15.15 38.22 17.56
C ALA A 28 -14.72 36.76 17.27
N TRP A 29 -13.69 36.26 17.96
CA TRP A 29 -13.25 34.85 17.87
C TRP A 29 -14.22 33.89 18.59
N GLU A 30 -14.81 34.31 19.71
CA GLU A 30 -15.84 33.54 20.44
C GLU A 30 -17.15 33.47 19.65
N ARG A 31 -17.55 34.54 18.97
CA ARG A 31 -18.71 34.56 18.06
C ARG A 31 -18.54 33.62 16.86
N THR A 32 -17.34 33.55 16.29
CA THR A 32 -17.04 32.66 15.15
C THR A 32 -17.08 31.18 15.56
N TYR A 33 -16.68 30.85 16.78
CA TYR A 33 -16.73 29.48 17.31
C TYR A 33 -18.06 29.16 18.03
N ALA A 34 -18.95 30.13 18.25
CA ALA A 34 -20.22 29.92 18.95
C ALA A 34 -21.20 29.06 18.15
N GLU A 35 -21.18 29.15 16.82
CA GLU A 35 -22.07 28.38 15.93
C GLU A 35 -21.50 26.99 15.57
N ASP A 36 -20.17 26.84 15.55
CA ASP A 36 -19.47 25.60 15.20
C ASP A 36 -18.68 25.01 16.40
N ARG A 37 -19.36 24.85 17.54
CA ARG A 37 -18.78 24.19 18.72
C ARG A 37 -18.70 22.68 18.52
N SER A 38 -17.72 22.24 17.73
CA SER A 38 -17.47 20.82 17.44
C SER A 38 -17.38 19.94 18.69
N TRP A 39 -16.95 20.49 19.84
CA TRP A 39 -16.89 19.79 21.12
C TRP A 39 -18.25 19.50 21.77
N GLU A 40 -19.32 20.21 21.43
CA GLU A 40 -20.69 19.94 21.94
C GLU A 40 -21.28 18.65 21.34
N SER A 41 -20.73 18.17 20.22
CA SER A 41 -21.11 16.91 19.59
C SER A 41 -20.48 15.67 20.23
N LEU A 42 -19.49 15.86 21.10
CA LEU A 42 -18.81 14.78 21.80
C LEU A 42 -19.69 14.31 22.96
N LYS A 43 -19.99 13.01 22.99
CA LYS A 43 -20.81 12.41 24.06
C LYS A 43 -19.90 11.83 25.12
N GLU A 44 -20.24 12.02 26.39
CA GLU A 44 -19.57 11.36 27.51
C GLU A 44 -20.29 10.05 27.84
N ASP A 45 -19.53 9.04 28.26
CA ASP A 45 -20.05 7.80 28.82
C ASP A 45 -20.39 7.96 30.31
N GLU A 46 -20.98 6.92 30.92
CA GLU A 46 -21.39 6.91 32.33
C GLU A 46 -20.21 7.10 33.32
N SER A 47 -18.97 6.98 32.85
CA SER A 47 -17.75 7.21 33.63
C SER A 47 -17.11 8.58 33.44
N GLY A 48 -17.75 9.46 32.63
CA GLY A 48 -17.24 10.80 32.31
C GLY A 48 -16.09 10.80 31.30
N LEU A 49 -15.90 9.71 30.55
CA LEU A 49 -14.96 9.63 29.43
C LEU A 49 -15.67 9.89 28.11
N LEU A 50 -14.99 10.51 27.14
CA LEU A 50 -15.57 10.76 25.83
C LEU A 50 -15.81 9.44 25.08
N CYS A 51 -17.05 9.22 24.63
CA CYS A 51 -17.43 8.13 23.75
C CYS A 51 -16.69 8.26 22.41
N PRO A 52 -15.93 7.23 22.00
CA PRO A 52 -15.34 7.19 20.66
C PRO A 52 -16.44 7.26 19.61
N ILE A 53 -16.27 8.10 18.59
CA ILE A 53 -17.16 8.12 17.42
C ILE A 53 -17.06 6.73 16.75
N ASP A 54 -18.19 6.04 16.56
CA ASP A 54 -18.22 4.70 15.92
C ASP A 54 -17.90 4.81 14.42
N ASN A 55 -16.62 4.91 14.12
CA ASN A 55 -16.10 5.00 12.77
C ASN A 55 -16.14 3.67 12.02
N LYS A 56 -16.63 2.56 12.62
CA LYS A 56 -16.64 1.25 11.95
C LYS A 56 -17.46 1.28 10.68
N ALA A 57 -18.62 1.93 10.69
CA ALA A 57 -19.47 2.04 9.50
C ALA A 57 -18.77 2.83 8.38
N ILE A 58 -18.08 3.92 8.72
CA ILE A 58 -17.32 4.74 7.77
C ILE A 58 -16.13 3.96 7.22
N TYR A 59 -15.38 3.30 8.09
CA TYR A 59 -14.25 2.45 7.72
C TYR A 59 -14.67 1.32 6.77
N HIS A 60 -15.76 0.61 7.07
CA HIS A 60 -16.29 -0.43 6.19
C HIS A 60 -16.76 0.14 4.84
N ALA A 61 -17.39 1.31 4.82
CA ALA A 61 -17.83 1.96 3.58
C ALA A 61 -16.63 2.38 2.71
N GLN A 62 -15.59 2.96 3.31
CA GLN A 62 -14.34 3.34 2.64
C GLN A 62 -13.60 2.11 2.10
N TYR A 63 -13.44 1.07 2.92
CA TYR A 63 -12.83 -0.20 2.53
C TYR A 63 -13.49 -0.78 1.28
N ARG A 64 -14.82 -0.85 1.27
CA ARG A 64 -15.56 -1.44 0.14
C ARG A 64 -15.56 -0.57 -1.10
N ARG A 65 -15.52 0.76 -0.95
CA ARG A 65 -15.30 1.67 -2.07
C ARG A 65 -13.93 1.40 -2.71
N ARG A 66 -12.88 1.22 -1.90
CA ARG A 66 -11.54 0.84 -2.37
C ARG A 66 -11.56 -0.52 -3.07
N LEU A 67 -12.19 -1.52 -2.47
CA LEU A 67 -12.27 -2.87 -3.03
C LEU A 67 -12.97 -2.88 -4.39
N ARG A 68 -14.07 -2.13 -4.55
CA ARG A 68 -14.78 -1.99 -5.82
C ARG A 68 -13.98 -1.22 -6.86
N ALA A 69 -13.21 -0.20 -6.47
CA ALA A 69 -12.32 0.51 -7.39
C ALA A 69 -11.17 -0.39 -7.90
N LEU A 70 -10.60 -1.20 -7.01
CA LEU A 70 -9.59 -2.21 -7.37
C LEU A 70 -10.18 -3.32 -8.23
N ALA A 71 -11.41 -3.73 -7.96
CA ALA A 71 -12.09 -4.75 -8.75
C ALA A 71 -12.58 -4.23 -10.10
N SER A 72 -13.03 -2.98 -10.22
CA SER A 72 -13.43 -2.41 -11.52
C SER A 72 -12.24 -2.23 -12.45
N THR A 73 -11.06 -1.90 -11.91
CA THR A 73 -9.80 -1.89 -12.66
C THR A 73 -9.33 -3.30 -13.00
N ALA A 74 -9.50 -4.30 -12.13
CA ALA A 74 -9.12 -5.69 -12.39
C ALA A 74 -10.12 -6.47 -13.28
N ALA A 75 -11.41 -6.15 -13.26
CA ALA A 75 -12.47 -6.88 -13.99
C ALA A 75 -12.60 -6.42 -15.45
N THR A 76 -12.11 -5.23 -15.79
CA THR A 76 -12.26 -4.63 -17.12
C THR A 76 -11.24 -5.12 -18.14
N ALA A 77 -10.16 -5.81 -17.73
CA ALA A 77 -9.25 -6.40 -18.69
C ALA A 77 -8.59 -7.69 -18.17
N ARG A 78 -8.33 -8.63 -19.08
CA ARG A 78 -7.38 -9.71 -18.89
C ARG A 78 -5.97 -9.10 -18.81
N ILE A 79 -5.68 -8.45 -17.68
CA ILE A 79 -4.48 -7.64 -17.50
C ILE A 79 -3.32 -8.56 -17.16
N GLN A 80 -2.23 -8.45 -17.92
CA GLN A 80 -0.96 -9.04 -17.55
C GLN A 80 -0.42 -8.31 -16.32
N LYS A 81 -0.09 -9.07 -15.27
CA LYS A 81 0.54 -8.53 -14.06
C LYS A 81 2.02 -8.82 -14.06
N GLY A 82 2.80 -7.87 -13.57
CA GLY A 82 4.23 -8.01 -13.36
C GLY A 82 4.54 -8.78 -12.08
N LEU A 83 4.66 -10.10 -12.17
CA LEU A 83 4.93 -10.92 -10.98
C LEU A 83 6.36 -10.78 -10.44
N ILE A 84 7.34 -10.55 -11.32
CA ILE A 84 8.74 -10.35 -10.93
C ILE A 84 9.02 -8.85 -10.95
N ARG A 85 9.11 -8.27 -9.76
CA ARG A 85 9.33 -6.83 -9.58
C ARG A 85 10.72 -6.60 -9.01
N TYR A 86 11.35 -5.54 -9.48
CA TYR A 86 12.61 -5.03 -8.97
C TYR A 86 12.34 -3.62 -8.49
N LEU A 87 12.15 -3.50 -7.18
CA LEU A 87 11.72 -2.27 -6.53
C LEU A 87 12.91 -1.63 -5.80
N TYR A 88 13.23 -0.39 -6.15
CA TYR A 88 14.07 0.45 -5.31
C TYR A 88 13.20 1.36 -4.44
N ILE A 89 13.41 1.31 -3.12
CA ILE A 89 12.81 2.25 -2.18
C ILE A 89 13.84 3.35 -1.93
N VAL A 90 13.50 4.57 -2.30
CA VAL A 90 14.31 5.77 -2.11
C VAL A 90 13.76 6.52 -0.91
N ILE A 91 14.58 6.69 0.12
CA ILE A 91 14.19 7.29 1.40
C ILE A 91 14.89 8.64 1.55
N ASP A 92 14.10 9.69 1.69
CA ASP A 92 14.60 11.02 2.02
C ASP A 92 15.00 11.10 3.50
N LEU A 93 16.31 11.22 3.75
CA LEU A 93 16.92 11.47 5.06
C LEU A 93 17.57 12.87 5.11
N SER A 94 17.02 13.84 4.36
CA SER A 94 17.38 15.25 4.49
C SER A 94 16.97 15.83 5.84
N LYS A 95 17.35 17.09 6.09
CA LYS A 95 16.91 17.86 7.27
C LYS A 95 15.38 17.87 7.43
N ALA A 96 14.61 17.84 6.35
CA ALA A 96 13.15 17.83 6.43
C ALA A 96 12.60 16.56 7.12
N ALA A 97 13.36 15.46 7.10
CA ALA A 97 12.97 14.21 7.74
C ALA A 97 13.15 14.21 9.27
N SER A 98 13.83 15.22 9.85
CA SER A 98 13.93 15.37 11.31
C SER A 98 12.77 16.15 11.93
N GLU A 99 11.85 16.69 11.12
CA GLU A 99 10.65 17.36 11.60
C GLU A 99 9.74 16.41 12.39
N THR A 100 8.98 16.99 13.33
CA THR A 100 8.18 16.26 14.33
C THR A 100 6.67 16.38 14.09
N ASP A 101 6.25 16.51 12.83
CA ASP A 101 4.83 16.46 12.45
C ASP A 101 4.25 15.06 12.70
N PHE A 102 4.99 14.00 12.38
CA PHE A 102 4.78 12.66 12.90
C PHE A 102 5.58 12.46 14.19
N ARG A 103 5.05 11.65 15.10
CA ARG A 103 5.69 11.37 16.39
C ARG A 103 6.49 10.05 16.33
N PRO A 104 7.77 10.03 16.78
CA PRO A 104 8.54 11.14 17.33
C PRO A 104 9.11 12.11 16.26
N CYS A 105 9.41 11.62 15.06
CA CYS A 105 9.80 12.43 13.89
C CYS A 105 9.46 11.69 12.59
N ARG A 106 9.47 12.38 11.43
CA ARG A 106 9.19 11.77 10.11
C ARG A 106 10.07 10.55 9.85
N MET A 107 11.39 10.67 10.03
CA MET A 107 12.35 9.59 9.80
C MET A 107 12.00 8.32 10.58
N ALA A 108 11.69 8.44 11.88
CA ALA A 108 11.38 7.29 12.72
C ALA A 108 10.11 6.59 12.25
N VAL A 109 9.09 7.37 11.87
CA VAL A 109 7.84 6.82 11.35
C VAL A 109 8.06 6.17 9.98
N ILE A 110 8.76 6.81 9.05
CA ILE A 110 9.12 6.24 7.75
C ILE A 110 9.87 4.91 7.94
N GLY A 111 10.88 4.87 8.81
CA GLY A 111 11.64 3.65 9.08
C GLY A 111 10.75 2.48 9.51
N LYS A 112 9.85 2.71 10.45
CA LYS A 112 8.88 1.71 10.93
C LYS A 112 7.89 1.27 9.85
N GLN A 113 7.36 2.21 9.05
CA GLN A 113 6.43 1.87 7.98
C GLN A 113 7.11 1.13 6.83
N VAL A 114 8.35 1.50 6.48
CA VAL A 114 9.16 0.78 5.47
C VAL A 114 9.51 -0.61 5.96
N GLU A 115 9.86 -0.79 7.23
CA GLU A 115 10.08 -2.11 7.82
C GLU A 115 8.85 -3.01 7.68
N ALA A 116 7.66 -2.50 8.04
CA ALA A 116 6.41 -3.23 7.89
C ALA A 116 6.12 -3.54 6.41
N PHE A 117 6.36 -2.58 5.52
CA PHE A 117 6.17 -2.74 4.08
C PHE A 117 7.09 -3.79 3.49
N ILE A 118 8.38 -3.83 3.84
CA ILE A 118 9.32 -4.81 3.30
C ILE A 118 8.83 -6.23 3.63
N ARG A 119 8.38 -6.47 4.88
CA ARG A 119 7.86 -7.79 5.27
C ARG A 119 6.60 -8.16 4.49
N GLU A 120 5.63 -7.25 4.41
CA GLU A 120 4.40 -7.48 3.64
C GLU A 120 4.68 -7.66 2.14
N PHE A 121 5.57 -6.86 1.58
CA PHE A 121 5.94 -6.90 0.17
C PHE A 121 6.52 -8.26 -0.22
N PHE A 122 7.41 -8.84 0.60
CA PHE A 122 7.99 -10.16 0.34
C PHE A 122 7.02 -11.32 0.63
N ASP A 123 6.06 -11.14 1.53
CA ASP A 123 5.02 -12.16 1.74
C ASP A 123 4.11 -12.27 0.51
N GLN A 124 3.67 -11.11 0.00
CA GLN A 124 2.81 -10.99 -1.18
C GLN A 124 3.53 -11.26 -2.50
N ASN A 125 4.82 -10.89 -2.59
CA ASN A 125 5.63 -10.97 -3.80
C ASN A 125 6.99 -11.65 -3.54
N PRO A 126 7.00 -12.96 -3.27
CA PRO A 126 8.26 -13.66 -2.97
C PRO A 126 9.26 -13.64 -4.12
N LEU A 127 8.82 -13.52 -5.39
CA LEU A 127 9.75 -13.49 -6.53
C LEU A 127 10.41 -12.12 -6.76
N SER A 128 9.97 -11.10 -6.05
CA SER A 128 10.43 -9.74 -6.23
C SER A 128 11.74 -9.49 -5.48
N HIS A 129 12.46 -8.46 -5.89
CA HIS A 129 13.68 -8.01 -5.25
C HIS A 129 13.50 -6.57 -4.81
N VAL A 130 14.06 -6.24 -3.64
CA VAL A 130 14.03 -4.89 -3.07
C VAL A 130 15.46 -4.39 -2.93
N GLY A 131 15.67 -3.11 -3.23
CA GLY A 131 16.90 -2.38 -2.94
C GLY A 131 16.57 -1.09 -2.20
N LEU A 132 17.47 -0.63 -1.33
CA LEU A 132 17.27 0.60 -0.55
C LEU A 132 18.30 1.65 -0.95
N VAL A 133 17.82 2.86 -1.22
CA VAL A 133 18.63 4.04 -1.48
C VAL A 133 18.20 5.14 -0.52
N THR A 134 19.15 5.87 0.04
CA THR A 134 18.88 7.05 0.86
C THR A 134 19.40 8.29 0.17
N ILE A 135 18.69 9.39 0.35
CA ILE A 135 19.11 10.72 -0.10
C ILE A 135 19.44 11.55 1.14
N LYS A 136 20.66 12.07 1.20
CA LYS A 136 21.19 12.83 2.34
C LYS A 136 22.31 13.75 1.85
N ASP A 137 22.43 14.96 2.40
CA ASP A 137 23.50 15.91 2.08
C ASP A 137 23.68 16.20 0.57
N GLY A 138 22.58 16.21 -0.20
CA GLY A 138 22.59 16.42 -1.65
C GLY A 138 23.10 15.22 -2.46
N VAL A 139 23.34 14.06 -1.82
CA VAL A 139 23.90 12.85 -2.45
C VAL A 139 22.95 11.67 -2.26
N ALA A 140 22.95 10.75 -3.23
CA ALA A 140 22.25 9.48 -3.13
C ALA A 140 23.22 8.35 -2.76
N HIS A 141 22.88 7.58 -1.73
CA HIS A 141 23.67 6.45 -1.25
C HIS A 141 22.87 5.15 -1.36
N CYS A 142 23.46 4.13 -1.98
CA CYS A 142 22.90 2.79 -1.98
C CYS A 142 23.14 2.15 -0.60
N LEU A 143 22.07 1.89 0.16
CA LEU A 143 22.15 1.20 1.45
C LEU A 143 22.25 -0.31 1.27
N THR A 144 21.43 -0.85 0.38
CA THR A 144 21.41 -2.28 0.06
C THR A 144 21.18 -2.48 -1.43
N GLU A 145 21.94 -3.40 -2.01
CA GLU A 145 21.73 -3.87 -3.37
C GLU A 145 20.41 -4.65 -3.50
N LEU A 146 19.97 -4.90 -4.73
CA LEU A 146 18.77 -5.70 -4.99
C LEU A 146 18.92 -7.10 -4.40
N GLY A 147 18.07 -7.41 -3.42
CA GLY A 147 18.09 -8.67 -2.68
C GLY A 147 16.68 -9.21 -2.45
N GLY A 148 16.64 -10.47 -2.03
CA GLY A 148 15.41 -11.18 -1.65
C GLY A 148 15.26 -11.39 -0.13
N SER A 149 16.15 -10.83 0.70
CA SER A 149 16.21 -11.09 2.15
C SER A 149 15.67 -9.89 2.95
N PRO A 150 14.45 -9.98 3.51
CA PRO A 150 13.82 -8.88 4.25
C PRO A 150 14.68 -8.35 5.40
N GLU A 151 15.22 -9.25 6.22
CA GLU A 151 15.96 -8.90 7.44
C GLU A 151 17.28 -8.19 7.13
N SER A 152 17.91 -8.49 5.99
CA SER A 152 19.11 -7.77 5.55
C SER A 152 18.82 -6.30 5.25
N HIS A 153 17.70 -6.02 4.58
CA HIS A 153 17.26 -4.67 4.26
C HIS A 153 16.82 -3.90 5.51
N ILE A 154 16.03 -4.55 6.38
CA ILE A 154 15.53 -3.94 7.63
C ILE A 154 16.70 -3.58 8.55
N LYS A 155 17.67 -4.49 8.72
CA LYS A 155 18.85 -4.22 9.55
C LYS A 155 19.67 -3.06 8.98
N ALA A 156 19.93 -3.04 7.67
CA ALA A 156 20.68 -1.96 7.04
C ALA A 156 19.97 -0.61 7.15
N LEU A 157 18.65 -0.60 7.04
CA LEU A 157 17.82 0.58 7.19
C LEU A 157 17.92 1.15 8.62
N MET A 158 17.69 0.31 9.64
CA MET A 158 17.70 0.73 11.04
C MET A 158 19.08 1.18 11.53
N CYS A 159 20.16 0.65 10.94
CA CYS A 159 21.53 1.06 11.28
C CYS A 159 21.93 2.45 10.75
N LYS A 160 21.24 3.01 9.73
CA LYS A 160 21.63 4.28 9.08
C LYS A 160 20.57 5.39 9.16
N MET A 161 19.81 5.43 10.25
CA MET A 161 18.79 6.45 10.49
C MET A 161 19.41 7.74 11.05
N GLU A 162 19.96 8.57 10.16
CA GLU A 162 20.47 9.89 10.52
C GLU A 162 20.09 10.93 9.46
N CYS A 163 19.43 12.02 9.88
CA CYS A 163 19.01 13.10 8.99
C CYS A 163 20.03 14.23 8.92
N SER A 164 20.44 14.64 7.72
CA SER A 164 21.15 15.92 7.50
C SER A 164 21.11 16.40 6.06
N GLY A 165 21.40 17.70 5.90
CA GLY A 165 21.55 18.35 4.59
C GLY A 165 20.27 18.34 3.76
N ASP A 166 20.46 18.45 2.44
CA ASP A 166 19.36 18.58 1.47
C ASP A 166 19.09 17.27 0.71
N ALA A 167 17.90 17.15 0.12
CA ALA A 167 17.55 16.04 -0.76
C ALA A 167 17.97 16.33 -2.21
N SER A 168 18.49 15.34 -2.94
CA SER A 168 18.69 15.34 -4.40
C SER A 168 17.98 14.16 -5.07
N LEU A 169 16.89 14.46 -5.77
CA LEU A 169 16.13 13.48 -6.56
C LEU A 169 16.89 13.02 -7.81
N GLN A 170 17.62 13.91 -8.47
CA GLN A 170 18.37 13.60 -9.68
C GLN A 170 19.42 12.53 -9.41
N ASN A 171 20.23 12.71 -8.37
CA ASN A 171 21.28 11.74 -8.01
C ASN A 171 20.68 10.38 -7.66
N ALA A 172 19.53 10.36 -7.00
CA ALA A 172 18.82 9.13 -6.65
C ALA A 172 18.31 8.40 -7.90
N LEU A 173 17.64 9.12 -8.80
CA LEU A 173 17.11 8.56 -10.04
C LEU A 173 18.22 8.08 -10.98
N GLU A 174 19.34 8.80 -11.08
CA GLU A 174 20.49 8.38 -11.90
C GLU A 174 21.15 7.11 -11.37
N LEU A 175 21.36 7.03 -10.05
CA LEU A 175 21.89 5.85 -9.37
C LEU A 175 20.99 4.63 -9.61
N VAL A 176 19.69 4.80 -9.35
CA VAL A 176 18.69 3.73 -9.49
C VAL A 176 18.52 3.32 -10.94
N HIS A 177 18.53 4.26 -11.89
CA HIS A 177 18.50 3.98 -13.32
C HIS A 177 19.72 3.15 -13.76
N GLY A 178 20.91 3.43 -13.22
CA GLY A 178 22.12 2.64 -13.45
C GLY A 178 21.96 1.17 -13.04
N TYR A 179 21.40 0.91 -11.86
CA TYR A 179 21.14 -0.45 -11.38
C TYR A 179 20.00 -1.14 -12.14
N LEU A 180 18.86 -0.47 -12.31
CA LEU A 180 17.68 -1.05 -12.97
C LEU A 180 17.91 -1.36 -14.45
N ASN A 181 18.84 -0.68 -15.13
CA ASN A 181 19.17 -0.98 -16.52
C ASN A 181 19.89 -2.31 -16.72
N GLN A 182 20.59 -2.81 -15.70
CA GLN A 182 21.27 -4.11 -15.74
C GLN A 182 20.28 -5.27 -15.63
N ILE A 183 19.05 -4.98 -15.20
CA ILE A 183 18.02 -5.99 -14.94
C ILE A 183 17.42 -6.47 -16.26
N PRO A 184 17.13 -7.78 -16.38
CA PRO A 184 16.46 -8.33 -17.56
C PRO A 184 15.16 -7.60 -17.91
N THR A 185 14.85 -7.54 -19.20
CA THR A 185 13.69 -6.81 -19.74
C THR A 185 12.33 -7.37 -19.33
N TYR A 186 12.30 -8.61 -18.84
CA TYR A 186 11.08 -9.23 -18.31
C TYR A 186 10.72 -8.78 -16.89
N GLY A 187 11.67 -8.18 -16.19
CA GLY A 187 11.47 -7.67 -14.84
C GLY A 187 10.78 -6.31 -14.87
N HIS A 188 9.80 -6.13 -13.99
CA HIS A 188 9.20 -4.82 -13.79
C HIS A 188 10.14 -3.95 -12.96
N ARG A 189 10.53 -2.81 -13.51
CA ARG A 189 11.47 -1.87 -12.90
C ARG A 189 10.66 -0.78 -12.20
N GLU A 190 10.75 -0.73 -10.88
CA GLU A 190 9.93 0.16 -10.07
C GLU A 190 10.79 0.95 -9.09
N VAL A 191 10.39 2.20 -8.83
CA VAL A 191 11.00 3.08 -7.84
C VAL A 191 9.88 3.66 -6.99
N LEU A 192 9.98 3.48 -5.67
CA LEU A 192 9.10 4.11 -4.69
C LEU A 192 9.91 5.14 -3.90
N ILE A 193 9.59 6.42 -4.05
CA ILE A 193 10.28 7.51 -3.35
C ILE A 193 9.41 7.98 -2.19
N LEU A 194 9.95 7.89 -0.97
CA LEU A 194 9.38 8.48 0.23
C LEU A 194 10.05 9.83 0.44
N TYR A 195 9.32 10.90 0.13
CA TYR A 195 9.88 12.25 0.03
C TYR A 195 9.37 13.14 1.17
N SER A 196 10.29 13.68 1.97
CA SER A 196 9.99 14.51 3.13
C SER A 196 10.15 16.00 2.83
N ALA A 197 11.17 16.36 2.05
CA ALA A 197 11.47 17.74 1.71
C ALA A 197 10.41 18.37 0.78
N LEU A 198 10.42 19.70 0.70
CA LEU A 198 9.61 20.49 -0.24
C LEU A 198 10.44 21.07 -1.40
N SER A 199 11.75 20.85 -1.36
CA SER A 199 12.73 21.29 -2.34
C SER A 199 13.67 20.14 -2.65
N THR A 200 14.24 20.13 -3.86
CA THR A 200 15.30 19.23 -4.28
C THR A 200 16.50 20.07 -4.73
N CYS A 201 17.70 19.68 -4.31
CA CYS A 201 18.97 20.31 -4.63
C CYS A 201 19.71 19.40 -5.62
N ASP A 202 19.44 19.59 -6.91
CA ASP A 202 19.98 18.75 -7.98
C ASP A 202 21.08 19.47 -8.78
N PRO A 203 22.11 18.74 -9.25
CA PRO A 203 23.25 19.36 -9.96
C PRO A 203 22.93 19.83 -11.38
N GLY A 204 21.91 19.27 -12.03
CA GLY A 204 21.55 19.56 -13.42
C GLY A 204 20.04 19.58 -13.67
N ASP A 205 19.64 19.40 -14.92
CA ASP A 205 18.22 19.37 -15.30
C ASP A 205 17.62 17.99 -15.02
N ILE A 206 16.77 17.91 -14.00
CA ILE A 206 16.03 16.70 -13.65
C ILE A 206 15.10 16.22 -14.78
N MET A 207 14.63 17.12 -15.66
CA MET A 207 13.72 16.76 -16.75
C MET A 207 14.38 15.79 -17.73
N GLU A 208 15.68 15.94 -17.99
CA GLU A 208 16.44 14.99 -18.80
C GLU A 208 16.50 13.61 -18.14
N THR A 209 16.69 13.58 -16.82
CA THR A 209 16.73 12.33 -16.03
C THR A 209 15.37 11.63 -15.99
N ILE A 210 14.27 12.39 -15.99
CA ILE A 210 12.92 11.84 -16.15
C ILE A 210 12.77 11.16 -17.52
N GLN A 211 13.24 11.81 -18.60
CA GLN A 211 13.21 11.21 -19.92
C GLN A 211 14.10 9.95 -20.02
N LYS A 212 15.26 9.94 -19.35
CA LYS A 212 16.10 8.73 -19.23
C LYS A 212 15.34 7.60 -18.53
N CYS A 213 14.67 7.87 -17.41
CA CYS A 213 13.87 6.88 -16.68
C CYS A 213 12.71 6.33 -17.54
N LYS A 214 12.01 7.20 -18.27
CA LYS A 214 10.96 6.82 -19.22
C LYS A 214 11.49 5.91 -20.33
N LYS A 215 12.63 6.25 -20.93
CA LYS A 215 13.31 5.41 -21.93
C LYS A 215 13.75 4.06 -21.35
N GLY A 216 14.17 4.04 -20.08
CA GLY A 216 14.51 2.84 -19.32
C GLY A 216 13.31 1.98 -18.89
N LYS A 217 12.07 2.39 -19.20
CA LYS A 217 10.81 1.74 -18.80
C LYS A 217 10.70 1.58 -17.28
N ILE A 218 11.22 2.55 -16.53
CA ILE A 218 11.18 2.57 -15.08
C ILE A 218 9.91 3.29 -14.64
N ARG A 219 9.11 2.65 -13.79
CA ARG A 219 7.92 3.26 -13.18
C ARG A 219 8.30 3.90 -11.85
N CYS A 220 8.12 5.21 -11.71
CA CYS A 220 8.43 5.93 -10.48
C CYS A 220 7.14 6.39 -9.78
N SER A 221 6.92 5.93 -8.55
CA SER A 221 5.86 6.40 -7.67
C SER A 221 6.47 7.18 -6.51
N VAL A 222 5.81 8.24 -6.08
CA VAL A 222 6.30 9.11 -5.00
C VAL A 222 5.21 9.30 -3.95
N ILE A 223 5.58 9.15 -2.68
CA ILE A 223 4.74 9.49 -1.53
C ILE A 223 5.39 10.69 -0.84
N GLY A 224 4.74 11.84 -0.93
CA GLY A 224 5.13 13.06 -0.23
C GLY A 224 4.55 13.08 1.19
N LEU A 225 5.30 13.62 2.16
CA LEU A 225 4.85 13.69 3.56
C LEU A 225 4.21 15.02 3.94
N ALA A 226 4.55 16.12 3.25
CA ALA A 226 4.09 17.46 3.61
C ALA A 226 3.13 18.04 2.56
N ALA A 227 3.65 18.38 1.38
CA ALA A 227 2.85 19.03 0.33
C ALA A 227 3.11 18.42 -1.04
N GLU A 228 2.21 18.73 -1.97
CA GLU A 228 2.36 18.34 -3.38
C GLU A 228 3.48 19.14 -4.05
N MET A 229 4.44 18.43 -4.64
CA MET A 229 5.51 19.02 -5.44
C MET A 229 5.28 18.78 -6.94
N PHE A 230 5.39 19.85 -7.72
CA PHE A 230 5.22 19.80 -9.18
C PHE A 230 6.15 18.78 -9.85
N ILE A 231 7.44 18.78 -9.49
CA ILE A 231 8.42 17.88 -10.08
C ILE A 231 8.11 16.41 -9.75
N CYS A 232 7.75 16.10 -8.50
CA CYS A 232 7.35 14.75 -8.08
C CYS A 232 6.11 14.26 -8.82
N LYS A 233 5.11 15.14 -9.00
CA LYS A 233 3.91 14.85 -9.80
C LYS A 233 4.28 14.58 -11.26
N HIS A 234 5.15 15.39 -11.84
CA HIS A 234 5.59 15.25 -13.22
C HIS A 234 6.36 13.93 -13.44
N ILE A 235 7.27 13.55 -12.53
CA ILE A 235 7.97 12.26 -12.55
C ILE A 235 6.97 11.10 -12.62
N CYS A 236 5.95 11.12 -11.75
CA CYS A 236 4.95 10.05 -11.70
C CYS A 236 4.10 9.98 -12.97
N GLN A 237 3.67 11.13 -13.50
CA GLN A 237 2.87 11.22 -14.73
C GLN A 237 3.63 10.72 -15.95
N GLU A 238 4.90 11.11 -16.12
CA GLU A 238 5.72 10.72 -17.27
C GLU A 238 6.13 9.25 -17.25
N THR A 239 6.31 8.67 -16.06
CA THR A 239 6.74 7.27 -15.88
C THR A 239 5.58 6.28 -15.67
N GLY A 240 4.34 6.77 -15.61
CA GLY A 240 3.15 5.94 -15.36
C GLY A 240 3.03 5.42 -13.92
N GLY A 241 3.66 6.12 -12.97
CA GLY A 241 3.51 5.88 -11.54
C GLY A 241 2.39 6.70 -10.91
N THR A 242 2.40 6.76 -9.58
CA THR A 242 1.37 7.43 -8.77
C THR A 242 2.03 8.39 -7.79
N TYR A 243 1.44 9.56 -7.65
CA TYR A 243 1.85 10.55 -6.65
C TYR A 243 0.76 10.70 -5.59
N CYS A 244 1.14 10.52 -4.32
CA CYS A 244 0.24 10.65 -3.18
C CYS A 244 0.89 11.50 -2.09
N VAL A 245 0.06 12.18 -1.29
CA VAL A 245 0.51 12.95 -0.13
C VAL A 245 -0.09 12.33 1.12
N ALA A 246 0.77 11.96 2.08
CA ALA A 246 0.35 11.44 3.36
C ALA A 246 -0.22 12.56 4.24
N LEU A 247 -1.23 12.23 5.04
CA LEU A 247 -1.92 13.19 5.93
C LEU A 247 -1.59 12.91 7.39
N ASP A 248 -1.67 11.63 7.78
CA ASP A 248 -1.35 11.12 9.09
C ASP A 248 -0.49 9.84 8.98
N GLU A 249 0.00 9.33 10.11
CA GLU A 249 0.82 8.10 10.16
C GLU A 249 0.05 6.89 9.59
N HIS A 250 -1.26 6.83 9.84
CA HIS A 250 -2.10 5.74 9.38
C HIS A 250 -2.26 5.75 7.85
N HIS A 251 -2.55 6.91 7.27
CA HIS A 251 -2.65 7.10 5.83
C HIS A 251 -1.30 6.84 5.16
N LEU A 252 -0.18 7.26 5.75
CA LEU A 252 1.16 6.91 5.23
C LEU A 252 1.32 5.39 5.13
N LYS A 253 0.95 4.64 6.17
CA LYS A 253 0.98 3.18 6.17
C LYS A 253 0.12 2.60 5.05
N GLU A 254 -1.12 3.09 4.89
CA GLU A 254 -2.03 2.63 3.83
C GLU A 254 -1.48 2.89 2.42
N LEU A 255 -0.91 4.09 2.20
CA LEU A 255 -0.32 4.48 0.92
C LEU A 255 0.89 3.62 0.56
N ILE A 256 1.78 3.37 1.52
CA ILE A 256 2.94 2.50 1.30
C ILE A 256 2.47 1.06 1.00
N LEU A 257 1.51 0.54 1.77
CA LEU A 257 0.99 -0.82 1.57
C LEU A 257 0.21 -0.98 0.25
N GLU A 258 -0.34 0.09 -0.32
CA GLU A 258 -0.96 0.05 -1.66
C GLU A 258 0.03 -0.33 -2.77
N HIS A 259 1.32 -0.11 -2.55
CA HIS A 259 2.39 -0.53 -3.46
C HIS A 259 2.82 -1.98 -3.29
N ALA A 260 2.30 -2.70 -2.29
CA ALA A 260 2.59 -4.11 -2.08
C ALA A 260 2.02 -4.99 -3.20
N PRO A 261 0.74 -4.92 -3.61
CA PRO A 261 0.26 -5.70 -4.75
C PRO A 261 0.94 -5.30 -6.07
N PRO A 262 1.16 -6.25 -7.00
CA PRO A 262 1.78 -5.98 -8.28
C PRO A 262 0.87 -5.08 -9.12
N PRO A 263 1.38 -3.95 -9.64
CA PRO A 263 0.59 -3.08 -10.47
C PRO A 263 0.23 -3.73 -11.82
N PRO A 264 -0.84 -3.25 -12.50
CA PRO A 264 -1.13 -3.67 -13.86
C PRO A 264 0.05 -3.32 -14.77
N ALA A 265 0.51 -4.27 -15.59
CA ALA A 265 1.55 -3.99 -16.56
C ALA A 265 1.00 -3.04 -17.64
N ILE A 266 1.77 -2.00 -17.97
CA ILE A 266 1.49 -1.16 -19.14
C ILE A 266 1.72 -2.05 -20.36
N ALA A 267 0.70 -2.17 -21.23
CA ALA A 267 0.69 -3.13 -22.34
C ALA A 267 1.94 -3.05 -23.25
N GLU A 268 2.50 -1.85 -23.43
CA GLU A 268 3.70 -1.60 -24.23
C GLU A 268 4.99 -2.19 -23.63
N TYR A 269 5.01 -2.44 -22.32
CA TYR A 269 6.17 -2.93 -21.58
C TYR A 269 6.04 -4.41 -21.18
N ALA A 270 4.88 -5.01 -21.41
CA ALA A 270 4.53 -6.35 -20.96
C ALA A 270 5.00 -7.43 -21.97
N THR A 271 6.30 -7.59 -22.17
CA THR A 271 6.83 -8.72 -22.97
C THR A 271 6.80 -10.00 -22.16
N ALA A 272 5.99 -10.98 -22.57
CA ALA A 272 5.99 -12.31 -21.95
C ALA A 272 7.30 -13.04 -22.28
N SER A 273 8.07 -13.38 -21.25
CA SER A 273 9.29 -14.19 -21.37
C SER A 273 9.14 -15.48 -20.58
N LEU A 274 9.73 -16.56 -21.09
CA LEU A 274 9.80 -17.83 -20.38
C LEU A 274 11.11 -17.89 -19.61
N ILE A 275 11.02 -17.94 -18.29
CA ILE A 275 12.18 -17.98 -17.39
C ILE A 275 12.35 -19.39 -16.85
N LYS A 276 13.59 -19.89 -16.85
CA LYS A 276 13.91 -21.17 -16.22
C LYS A 276 14.06 -20.97 -14.72
N MET A 277 13.25 -21.65 -13.93
CA MET A 277 13.31 -21.65 -12.47
C MET A 277 13.72 -23.02 -11.93
N GLY A 278 14.39 -23.05 -10.78
CA GLY A 278 14.78 -24.27 -10.09
C GLY A 278 13.96 -24.47 -8.82
N PHE A 279 13.43 -25.69 -8.64
CA PHE A 279 12.80 -26.12 -7.39
C PHE A 279 13.79 -26.98 -6.61
N PRO A 280 14.54 -26.41 -5.66
CA PRO A 280 15.50 -27.17 -4.89
C PRO A 280 14.80 -28.03 -3.84
N GLN A 281 15.40 -29.19 -3.54
CA GLN A 281 14.96 -30.04 -2.44
C GLN A 281 15.66 -29.61 -1.15
N ARG A 282 14.93 -29.67 -0.03
CA ARG A 282 15.50 -29.46 1.30
C ARG A 282 16.39 -30.65 1.65
N ALA A 283 17.65 -30.38 1.94
CA ALA A 283 18.62 -31.37 2.40
C ALA A 283 18.33 -31.79 3.85
N ALA A 284 18.77 -33.00 4.20
CA ALA A 284 18.59 -33.58 5.52
C ALA A 284 19.23 -32.71 6.62
N GLU A 285 18.48 -32.52 7.71
CA GLU A 285 18.93 -31.87 8.94
C GLU A 285 20.03 -32.73 9.59
N GLY A 286 21.25 -32.18 9.72
CA GLY A 286 22.43 -32.89 10.22
C GLY A 286 23.60 -32.96 9.24
N SER A 287 23.43 -32.52 7.98
CA SER A 287 24.53 -32.41 7.03
C SER A 287 25.21 -31.04 7.12
N ILE A 288 26.49 -31.03 7.50
CA ILE A 288 27.35 -29.83 7.47
C ILE A 288 27.72 -29.57 6.01
N ALA A 289 27.43 -28.37 5.52
CA ALA A 289 27.85 -27.97 4.19
C ALA A 289 28.18 -26.48 4.15
N ILE A 290 29.15 -26.16 3.31
CA ILE A 290 29.54 -24.79 3.03
C ILE A 290 28.43 -24.17 2.19
N CYS A 291 27.80 -23.13 2.71
CA CYS A 291 26.74 -22.39 2.01
C CYS A 291 27.39 -21.30 1.15
N THR A 292 27.07 -21.27 -0.15
CA THR A 292 27.63 -20.24 -1.06
C THR A 292 27.07 -18.83 -0.79
N CYS A 293 26.03 -18.71 0.03
CA CYS A 293 25.50 -17.40 0.42
C CYS A 293 26.39 -16.65 1.41
N HIS A 294 27.05 -17.38 2.31
CA HIS A 294 27.82 -16.80 3.42
C HIS A 294 29.29 -17.24 3.40
N GLU A 295 29.65 -18.18 2.53
CA GLU A 295 30.98 -18.83 2.49
C GLU A 295 31.37 -19.51 3.80
N GLU A 296 30.39 -19.71 4.69
CA GLU A 296 30.54 -20.33 6.00
C GLU A 296 29.94 -21.75 5.99
N ALA A 297 30.54 -22.63 6.77
CA ALA A 297 29.96 -23.92 7.09
C ALA A 297 28.80 -23.72 8.06
N LYS A 298 27.56 -23.93 7.58
CA LYS A 298 26.37 -23.89 8.43
C LYS A 298 25.88 -25.30 8.69
N GLU A 299 25.66 -25.62 9.96
CA GLU A 299 24.95 -26.81 10.37
C GLU A 299 23.44 -26.54 10.30
N GLY A 300 22.71 -27.30 9.49
CA GLY A 300 21.26 -27.16 9.38
C GLY A 300 20.66 -27.51 8.03
N GLY A 301 19.33 -27.46 7.95
CA GLY A 301 18.58 -27.63 6.71
C GLY A 301 18.98 -26.55 5.70
N GLY A 302 19.26 -26.95 4.46
CA GLY A 302 19.52 -26.04 3.35
C GLY A 302 18.92 -26.60 2.07
N TYR A 303 18.96 -25.81 1.00
CA TYR A 303 18.34 -26.14 -0.27
C TYR A 303 19.39 -26.46 -1.32
N ASN A 304 19.26 -27.60 -2.00
CA ASN A 304 20.22 -28.02 -3.01
C ASN A 304 19.76 -27.56 -4.39
N CYS A 305 20.57 -26.73 -5.05
CA CYS A 305 20.30 -26.27 -6.41
C CYS A 305 20.16 -27.48 -7.35
N PRO A 306 19.07 -27.58 -8.15
CA PRO A 306 18.86 -28.74 -9.00
C PRO A 306 19.90 -28.87 -10.13
N ARG A 307 20.50 -27.74 -10.57
CA ARG A 307 21.45 -27.66 -11.68
C ARG A 307 22.89 -27.94 -11.26
N CYS A 308 23.44 -27.15 -10.33
CA CYS A 308 24.84 -27.27 -9.90
C CYS A 308 25.04 -27.99 -8.56
N LYS A 309 23.95 -28.44 -7.91
CA LYS A 309 23.95 -29.13 -6.60
C LYS A 309 24.55 -28.35 -5.43
N VAL A 310 24.84 -27.06 -5.62
CA VAL A 310 25.30 -26.18 -4.55
C VAL A 310 24.21 -25.98 -3.50
N ARG A 311 24.63 -25.78 -2.25
CA ARG A 311 23.72 -25.54 -1.14
C ARG A 311 23.48 -24.05 -0.92
N VAL A 312 22.21 -23.70 -0.78
CA VAL A 312 21.71 -22.35 -0.53
C VAL A 312 20.96 -22.37 0.80
N CYS A 313 21.13 -21.31 1.58
CA CYS A 313 20.60 -21.23 2.94
C CYS A 313 19.09 -20.89 2.93
N GLU A 314 18.68 -19.92 2.12
CA GLU A 314 17.31 -19.40 2.09
C GLU A 314 16.74 -19.39 0.67
N LEU A 315 15.42 -19.39 0.57
CA LEU A 315 14.68 -19.21 -0.67
C LEU A 315 13.68 -18.07 -0.47
N PRO A 316 13.34 -17.33 -1.53
CA PRO A 316 13.84 -17.44 -2.90
C PRO A 316 15.18 -16.71 -3.08
N THR A 317 16.07 -17.25 -3.92
CA THR A 317 17.41 -16.66 -4.15
C THR A 317 17.96 -17.10 -5.51
N GLU A 318 18.79 -16.26 -6.13
CA GLU A 318 19.55 -16.64 -7.32
C GLU A 318 20.81 -17.43 -6.96
N CYS A 319 21.02 -18.57 -7.63
CA CYS A 319 22.20 -19.39 -7.41
C CYS A 319 23.46 -18.73 -7.96
N ARG A 320 24.37 -18.28 -7.08
CA ARG A 320 25.65 -17.60 -7.44
C ARG A 320 26.55 -18.36 -8.42
N ILE A 321 26.47 -19.70 -8.47
CA ILE A 321 27.29 -20.51 -9.39
C ILE A 321 26.69 -20.62 -10.80
N CYS A 322 25.37 -20.79 -10.93
CA CYS A 322 24.73 -21.14 -12.21
C CYS A 322 23.67 -20.14 -12.69
N GLY A 323 23.42 -19.06 -11.94
CA GLY A 323 22.45 -18.01 -12.24
C GLY A 323 20.99 -18.47 -12.26
N LEU A 324 20.70 -19.67 -11.79
CA LEU A 324 19.33 -20.19 -11.76
C LEU A 324 18.58 -19.60 -10.56
N THR A 325 17.43 -18.98 -10.81
CA THR A 325 16.51 -18.54 -9.76
C THR A 325 15.92 -19.75 -9.04
N LEU A 326 16.17 -19.87 -7.74
CA LEU A 326 15.70 -20.96 -6.90
C LEU A 326 14.48 -20.52 -6.10
N ILE A 327 13.40 -21.29 -6.21
CA ILE A 327 12.10 -20.97 -5.61
C ILE A 327 11.43 -22.23 -5.05
N SER A 328 10.55 -22.05 -4.08
CA SER A 328 9.71 -23.12 -3.56
C SER A 328 8.30 -23.03 -4.17
N SER A 329 7.59 -24.17 -4.27
CA SER A 329 6.20 -24.16 -4.74
C SER A 329 5.27 -23.25 -3.91
N PRO A 330 5.40 -23.18 -2.56
CA PRO A 330 4.66 -22.22 -1.75
C PRO A 330 4.87 -20.76 -2.16
N HIS A 331 6.05 -20.37 -2.62
CA HIS A 331 6.31 -18.99 -3.06
C HIS A 331 5.49 -18.62 -4.30
N LEU A 332 5.40 -19.53 -5.27
CA LEU A 332 4.53 -19.31 -6.43
C LEU A 332 3.05 -19.28 -6.04
N ALA A 333 2.65 -20.17 -5.11
CA ALA A 333 1.27 -20.23 -4.63
C ALA A 333 0.86 -18.93 -3.94
N ARG A 334 1.77 -18.29 -3.19
CA ARG A 334 1.50 -16.97 -2.58
C ARG A 334 1.20 -15.92 -3.63
N SER A 335 1.92 -15.84 -4.75
CA SER A 335 1.59 -14.86 -5.81
C SER A 335 0.33 -15.19 -6.63
N TYR A 336 -0.29 -16.35 -6.42
CA TYR A 336 -1.42 -16.82 -7.23
C TYR A 336 -2.70 -15.99 -7.04
N HIS A 337 -2.92 -15.42 -5.84
CA HIS A 337 -4.11 -14.62 -5.58
C HIS A 337 -4.13 -13.30 -6.37
N HIS A 338 -2.97 -12.79 -6.78
CA HIS A 338 -2.87 -11.66 -7.69
C HIS A 338 -3.40 -12.00 -9.08
N LEU A 339 -3.23 -13.25 -9.54
CA LEU A 339 -3.66 -13.68 -10.87
C LEU A 339 -5.16 -13.96 -10.92
N PHE A 340 -5.73 -14.46 -9.82
CA PHE A 340 -7.14 -14.84 -9.74
C PHE A 340 -7.79 -14.23 -8.50
N PRO A 341 -8.00 -12.91 -8.47
CA PRO A 341 -8.61 -12.23 -7.34
C PRO A 341 -10.06 -12.70 -7.14
N ILE A 342 -10.53 -12.66 -5.89
CA ILE A 342 -11.94 -12.89 -5.57
C ILE A 342 -12.77 -11.71 -6.08
N VAL A 343 -13.95 -12.02 -6.61
CA VAL A 343 -14.93 -10.99 -7.00
C VAL A 343 -15.52 -10.38 -5.73
N PRO A 344 -15.60 -9.04 -5.61
CA PRO A 344 -16.22 -8.37 -4.48
C PRO A 344 -17.61 -8.92 -4.18
N PHE A 345 -17.97 -8.99 -2.90
CA PHE A 345 -19.29 -9.45 -2.49
C PHE A 345 -20.33 -8.32 -2.61
N ASP A 346 -21.55 -8.71 -3.00
CA ASP A 346 -22.68 -7.82 -3.24
C ASP A 346 -23.34 -7.42 -1.92
N GLU A 347 -23.84 -6.18 -1.82
CA GLU A 347 -24.63 -5.74 -0.66
C GLU A 347 -26.01 -6.35 -0.67
N VAL A 348 -26.43 -6.84 0.49
CA VAL A 348 -27.82 -7.20 0.72
C VAL A 348 -28.55 -5.97 1.23
N SER A 349 -29.40 -5.39 0.38
CA SER A 349 -30.25 -4.27 0.78
C SER A 349 -31.20 -4.70 1.90
N PRO A 350 -31.42 -3.88 2.94
CA PRO A 350 -32.37 -4.16 4.02
C PRO A 350 -33.79 -4.48 3.53
N SER A 351 -34.20 -3.89 2.42
CA SER A 351 -35.50 -4.07 1.77
C SER A 351 -35.71 -5.47 1.19
N SER A 352 -34.63 -6.14 0.75
CA SER A 352 -34.70 -7.51 0.21
C SER A 352 -34.89 -8.58 1.29
N ARG A 353 -34.64 -8.26 2.57
CA ARG A 353 -34.75 -9.20 3.71
C ARG A 353 -36.19 -9.46 4.20
N ASN A 354 -37.16 -8.67 3.73
CA ASN A 354 -38.56 -8.78 4.16
C ASN A 354 -39.42 -9.69 3.27
N ASP A 355 -38.82 -10.36 2.27
CA ASP A 355 -39.53 -11.33 1.44
C ASP A 355 -39.69 -12.67 2.19
N PRO A 356 -40.91 -13.07 2.60
CA PRO A 356 -41.14 -14.30 3.37
C PRO A 356 -40.81 -15.59 2.59
N HIS A 357 -40.54 -15.49 1.28
CA HIS A 357 -40.18 -16.64 0.44
C HIS A 357 -38.67 -16.94 0.37
N GLN A 358 -37.80 -16.07 0.90
CA GLN A 358 -36.35 -16.33 0.95
C GLN A 358 -35.92 -16.70 2.37
N ARG A 359 -35.52 -17.97 2.57
CA ARG A 359 -34.86 -18.43 3.80
C ARG A 359 -33.48 -17.77 3.91
N PHE A 360 -33.43 -16.57 4.46
CA PHE A 360 -32.17 -15.89 4.73
C PHE A 360 -31.37 -16.69 5.77
N ALA A 361 -30.09 -16.94 5.48
CA ALA A 361 -29.18 -17.44 6.49
C ALA A 361 -29.00 -16.36 7.56
N ASN A 362 -29.53 -16.61 8.76
CA ASN A 362 -29.39 -15.69 9.90
C ASN A 362 -27.97 -15.65 10.46
N THR A 363 -27.07 -16.47 9.93
CA THR A 363 -25.69 -16.64 10.40
C THR A 363 -24.71 -16.43 9.25
N CYS A 364 -23.57 -15.80 9.56
CA CYS A 364 -22.44 -15.69 8.66
C CYS A 364 -21.90 -17.09 8.33
N PHE A 365 -21.67 -17.41 7.06
CA PHE A 365 -21.10 -18.69 6.67
C PHE A 365 -19.66 -18.90 7.19
N GLY A 366 -18.89 -17.82 7.32
CA GLY A 366 -17.50 -17.86 7.79
C GLY A 366 -17.38 -18.04 9.31
N CYS A 367 -17.89 -17.08 10.07
CA CYS A 367 -17.72 -17.04 11.53
C CYS A 367 -18.92 -17.59 12.33
N GLN A 368 -20.00 -18.00 11.66
CA GLN A 368 -21.25 -18.48 12.27
C GLN A 368 -21.98 -17.48 13.20
N GLN A 369 -21.49 -16.24 13.30
CA GLN A 369 -22.14 -15.18 14.07
C GLN A 369 -23.48 -14.79 13.45
N ARG A 370 -24.44 -14.42 14.30
CA ARG A 370 -25.75 -13.94 13.86
C ARG A 370 -25.61 -12.60 13.15
N LEU A 371 -26.13 -12.50 11.93
CA LEU A 371 -26.08 -11.28 11.10
C LEU A 371 -27.12 -10.23 11.52
N LEU A 372 -28.01 -10.58 12.44
CA LEU A 372 -28.98 -9.69 13.07
C LEU A 372 -28.35 -9.16 14.38
N ARG A 373 -28.12 -7.85 14.49
CA ARG A 373 -27.75 -7.23 15.77
C ARG A 373 -28.98 -7.14 16.68
N LEU A 374 -28.75 -7.29 17.98
CA LEU A 374 -29.75 -7.10 19.04
C LEU A 374 -30.42 -5.72 18.87
N GLY A 375 -31.73 -5.68 18.61
CA GLY A 375 -32.49 -4.42 18.42
C GLY A 375 -33.12 -4.18 17.04
N ASN A 376 -33.45 -5.22 16.27
CA ASN A 376 -34.21 -5.13 15.00
C ASN A 376 -33.62 -4.25 13.88
N LYS A 377 -32.40 -3.73 14.02
CA LYS A 377 -31.68 -3.09 12.91
C LYS A 377 -30.92 -4.16 12.14
N PRO A 378 -31.20 -4.37 10.84
CA PRO A 378 -30.49 -5.36 10.04
C PRO A 378 -29.01 -4.98 9.99
N GLY A 379 -28.14 -5.86 10.52
CA GLY A 379 -26.70 -5.72 10.31
C GLY A 379 -26.39 -5.85 8.82
N LEU A 380 -25.50 -4.99 8.33
CA LEU A 380 -24.97 -5.05 6.97
C LEU A 380 -24.39 -6.45 6.72
N SER A 381 -24.88 -7.13 5.70
CA SER A 381 -24.32 -8.41 5.24
C SER A 381 -24.00 -8.33 3.76
N VAL A 382 -23.05 -9.15 3.35
CA VAL A 382 -22.64 -9.27 1.96
C VAL A 382 -22.88 -10.69 1.45
N ILE A 383 -23.10 -10.83 0.14
CA ILE A 383 -23.32 -12.13 -0.52
C ILE A 383 -22.25 -12.36 -1.57
N CYS A 384 -21.67 -13.55 -1.58
CA CYS A 384 -20.78 -13.95 -2.66
C CYS A 384 -21.57 -14.19 -3.97
N PRO A 385 -21.21 -13.56 -5.10
CA PRO A 385 -21.97 -13.71 -6.35
C PRO A 385 -21.92 -15.13 -6.92
N LYS A 386 -20.88 -15.93 -6.59
CA LYS A 386 -20.66 -17.29 -7.11
C LYS A 386 -21.40 -18.37 -6.31
N CYS A 387 -21.16 -18.46 -5.00
CA CYS A 387 -21.77 -19.50 -4.14
C CYS A 387 -23.06 -19.04 -3.45
N LYS A 388 -23.43 -17.75 -3.56
CA LYS A 388 -24.62 -17.14 -2.95
C LYS A 388 -24.72 -17.28 -1.42
N GLN A 389 -23.60 -17.56 -0.75
CA GLN A 389 -23.52 -17.61 0.72
C GLN A 389 -23.37 -16.20 1.32
N HIS A 390 -23.88 -16.03 2.55
CA HIS A 390 -23.88 -14.76 3.28
C HIS A 390 -22.66 -14.65 4.22
N PHE A 391 -22.04 -13.47 4.26
CA PHE A 391 -20.92 -13.15 5.15
C PHE A 391 -21.17 -11.84 5.90
N CYS A 392 -20.59 -11.71 7.11
CA CYS A 392 -20.48 -10.43 7.80
C CYS A 392 -19.34 -9.58 7.20
N LEU A 393 -19.31 -8.30 7.52
CA LEU A 393 -18.28 -7.37 6.99
C LEU A 393 -16.86 -7.75 7.44
N ASP A 394 -16.68 -8.26 8.65
CA ASP A 394 -15.34 -8.69 9.12
C ASP A 394 -14.84 -9.91 8.34
N CYS A 395 -15.74 -10.86 8.04
CA CYS A 395 -15.42 -11.99 7.17
C CYS A 395 -15.17 -11.54 5.73
N ASP A 396 -15.90 -10.53 5.24
CA ASP A 396 -15.66 -9.94 3.92
C ASP A 396 -14.24 -9.39 3.81
N ILE A 397 -13.81 -8.60 4.81
CA ILE A 397 -12.46 -8.05 4.90
C ILE A 397 -11.42 -9.18 4.93
N TYR A 398 -11.58 -10.11 5.86
CA TYR A 398 -10.63 -11.22 6.04
C TYR A 398 -10.51 -12.10 4.77
N ILE A 399 -11.62 -12.35 4.09
CA ILE A 399 -11.64 -13.15 2.86
C ILE A 399 -10.86 -12.45 1.74
N HIS A 400 -11.01 -11.13 1.60
CA HIS A 400 -10.39 -10.39 0.51
C HIS A 400 -8.95 -9.94 0.81
N GLU A 401 -8.57 -9.70 2.08
CA GLU A 401 -7.23 -9.24 2.48
C GLU A 401 -6.27 -10.37 2.86
N SER A 402 -6.74 -11.44 3.50
CA SER A 402 -5.85 -12.45 4.08
C SER A 402 -6.04 -13.84 3.48
N LEU A 403 -7.29 -14.29 3.36
CA LEU A 403 -7.56 -15.68 2.93
C LEU A 403 -7.44 -15.85 1.42
N HIS A 404 -7.79 -14.80 0.67
CA HIS A 404 -7.88 -14.74 -0.79
C HIS A 404 -8.66 -15.89 -1.46
N ASN A 405 -9.45 -16.63 -0.68
CA ASN A 405 -10.33 -17.70 -1.14
C ASN A 405 -11.69 -17.58 -0.45
N CYS A 406 -12.79 -17.76 -1.20
CA CYS A 406 -14.13 -17.79 -0.61
C CYS A 406 -14.43 -19.18 -0.04
N PRO A 407 -14.63 -19.35 1.28
CA PRO A 407 -14.89 -20.66 1.89
C PRO A 407 -16.12 -21.37 1.31
N GLY A 408 -17.16 -20.61 0.97
CA GLY A 408 -18.37 -21.17 0.37
C GLY A 408 -18.16 -21.71 -1.05
N CYS A 409 -17.29 -21.07 -1.84
CA CYS A 409 -16.93 -21.57 -3.17
C CYS A 409 -16.13 -22.87 -3.08
N GLU A 410 -15.13 -22.92 -2.20
CA GLU A 410 -14.26 -24.10 -2.04
C GLU A 410 -15.01 -25.31 -1.47
N SER A 411 -15.95 -25.07 -0.55
CA SER A 411 -16.85 -26.12 -0.03
C SER A 411 -17.77 -26.68 -1.12
N SER A 412 -18.20 -25.84 -2.06
CA SER A 412 -19.10 -26.24 -3.15
C SER A 412 -18.39 -26.97 -4.30
N ARG A 413 -17.06 -26.79 -4.45
CA ARG A 413 -16.27 -27.53 -5.45
C ARG A 413 -16.22 -29.03 -5.13
N HIS A 414 -16.07 -29.37 -3.85
CA HIS A 414 -15.93 -30.76 -3.40
C HIS A 414 -17.25 -31.54 -3.43
N SER A 415 -18.41 -30.88 -3.33
CA SER A 415 -19.70 -31.57 -3.41
C SER A 415 -20.07 -32.01 -4.84
N LYS A 416 -19.55 -31.32 -5.86
CA LYS A 416 -19.80 -31.67 -7.28
C LYS A 416 -18.85 -32.74 -7.82
N SER A 417 -17.64 -32.89 -7.27
CA SER A 417 -16.67 -33.88 -7.77
C SER A 417 -16.98 -35.32 -7.38
N VAL A 418 -17.86 -35.56 -6.40
CA VAL A 418 -18.20 -36.91 -5.91
C VAL A 418 -19.36 -37.57 -6.68
N THR A 419 -19.97 -36.86 -7.64
CA THR A 419 -21.11 -37.39 -8.42
C THR A 419 -20.79 -37.72 -9.87
N ALA A 420 -19.50 -37.77 -10.23
CA ALA A 420 -19.03 -38.18 -11.55
C ALA A 420 -18.04 -39.35 -11.42
N GLU A 421 -18.56 -40.51 -11.00
CA GLU A 421 -18.02 -41.84 -11.33
C GLU A 421 -19.18 -42.74 -11.74
#